data_AF-A0A1S2PFA4-F1
#
_entry.id   AF-A0A1S2PFA4-F1
#
_cell.length_a   1.000
_cell.length_b   1.000
_cell.length_c   1.000
_cell.angle_alpha   90.00
_cell.angle_beta   90.00
_cell.angle_gamma   90.00
#
_symmetry.space_group_name_H-M   'P 1'
#
loop_
_entity.id
_entity.type
_entity.pdbx_description
1 polymer ?
#
loop_
_entity_poly.entity_id
_entity_poly.type
_entity_poly.pdbx_seq_one_letter_code
_entity_poly.pdbx_strand_id
1 'polypeptide(L)'
;MPVPDLPSVREWSAPEREQWQQWWNSPQAARWDESYVPTVAVMLTYYGKILDGTATRDHLTEYRQLATALGLTADGMKRLGWTFEGDE
;
A
#
# COMPACT_ATOMS: atom_id res chain seq x y z
N MET A 1 -6.55 -12.25 -6.06
CA MET A 1 -6.07 -13.23 -5.06
C MET A 1 -6.77 -12.95 -3.74
N PRO A 2 -6.88 -13.92 -2.80
CA PRO A 2 -7.38 -13.62 -1.47
C PRO A 2 -6.50 -12.57 -0.79
N VAL A 3 -7.09 -11.73 0.07
CA VAL A 3 -6.35 -10.78 0.90
C VAL A 3 -5.47 -11.58 1.87
N PRO A 4 -4.14 -11.37 1.90
CA PRO A 4 -3.26 -12.07 2.83
C PRO A 4 -3.52 -11.65 4.27
N ASP A 5 -3.23 -12.54 5.21
CA ASP A 5 -3.34 -12.24 6.63
C ASP A 5 -2.40 -11.10 7.04
N LEU A 6 -2.86 -10.25 7.95
CA LEU A 6 -2.03 -9.21 8.52
C LEU A 6 -0.91 -9.82 9.38
N PRO A 7 0.34 -9.34 9.27
CA PRO A 7 1.43 -9.83 10.11
C PRO A 7 1.13 -9.64 11.60
N SER A 8 1.27 -10.70 12.40
CA SER A 8 0.97 -10.69 13.84
C SER A 8 2.07 -10.06 14.70
N VAL A 9 2.96 -9.26 14.11
CA VAL A 9 4.12 -8.65 14.80
C VAL A 9 3.73 -7.50 15.74
N ARG A 10 2.51 -6.95 15.57
CA ARG A 10 1.93 -5.92 16.42
C ARG A 10 0.41 -5.97 16.36
N GLU A 11 -0.22 -5.26 17.29
CA GLU A 11 -1.64 -4.96 17.15
C GLU A 11 -1.86 -3.91 16.04
N TRP A 12 -2.84 -4.20 15.19
CA TRP A 12 -3.33 -3.28 14.18
C TRP A 12 -4.60 -2.63 14.72
N SER A 13 -4.83 -1.37 14.40
CA SER A 13 -6.09 -0.67 14.68
C SER A 13 -7.17 -1.08 13.67
N ALA A 14 -8.44 -0.78 13.94
CA ALA A 14 -9.51 -1.05 12.98
C ALA A 14 -9.30 -0.32 11.63
N PRO A 15 -8.93 0.99 11.60
CA PRO A 15 -8.62 1.69 10.36
C PRO A 15 -7.47 1.05 9.57
N GLU A 16 -6.43 0.56 10.24
CA GLU A 16 -5.32 -0.13 9.57
C GLU A 16 -5.77 -1.45 8.93
N ARG A 17 -6.63 -2.23 9.60
CA ARG A 17 -7.18 -3.46 9.03
C ARG A 17 -8.03 -3.18 7.80
N GLU A 18 -8.87 -2.15 7.85
CA GLU A 18 -9.68 -1.72 6.71
C GLU A 18 -8.81 -1.26 5.55
N GLN A 19 -7.78 -0.45 5.82
CA GLN A 19 -6.88 0.05 4.79
C GLN A 19 -6.07 -1.07 4.13
N TRP A 20 -5.64 -2.08 4.90
CA TRP A 20 -5.01 -3.29 4.37
C TRP A 20 -5.92 -3.98 3.34
N GLN A 21 -7.18 -4.23 3.72
CA GLN A 21 -8.15 -4.84 2.82
C GLN A 21 -8.40 -3.98 1.58
N GLN A 22 -8.49 -2.66 1.72
CA GLN A 22 -8.68 -1.75 0.58
C GLN A 22 -7.50 -1.82 -0.40
N TRP A 23 -6.26 -1.85 0.09
CA TRP A 23 -5.09 -1.95 -0.77
C TRP A 23 -5.03 -3.30 -1.50
N TRP A 24 -5.25 -4.41 -0.81
CA TRP A 24 -5.22 -5.74 -1.42
C TRP A 24 -6.42 -6.06 -2.33
N ASN A 25 -7.53 -5.33 -2.19
CA ASN A 25 -8.67 -5.39 -3.11
C ASN A 25 -8.61 -4.35 -4.23
N SER A 26 -7.58 -3.49 -4.24
CA SER A 26 -7.39 -2.52 -5.32
C SER A 26 -7.03 -3.25 -6.63
N PRO A 27 -7.34 -2.68 -7.80
CA PRO A 27 -6.90 -3.25 -9.08
C PRO A 27 -5.39 -3.54 -9.10
N GLN A 28 -4.59 -2.65 -8.50
CA GLN A 28 -3.13 -2.72 -8.47
C GLN A 28 -2.62 -3.99 -7.80
N ALA A 29 -3.34 -4.48 -6.78
CA ALA A 29 -2.99 -5.71 -6.07
C ALA A 29 -3.06 -6.96 -6.94
N ALA A 30 -3.66 -6.91 -8.14
CA ALA A 30 -3.58 -8.01 -9.11
C ALA A 30 -2.14 -8.33 -9.54
N ARG A 31 -1.20 -7.38 -9.40
CA ARG A 31 0.23 -7.57 -9.68
C ARG A 31 1.05 -7.93 -8.43
N TRP A 32 0.47 -7.83 -7.25
CA TRP A 32 1.17 -8.14 -6.01
C TRP A 32 1.09 -9.64 -5.74
N ASP A 33 2.18 -10.23 -5.29
CA ASP A 33 2.24 -11.58 -4.77
C ASP A 33 2.59 -11.58 -3.27
N GLU A 34 2.79 -12.75 -2.68
CA GLU A 34 3.14 -12.89 -1.25
C GLU A 34 4.41 -12.10 -0.86
N SER A 35 5.32 -11.83 -1.80
CA SER A 35 6.54 -11.06 -1.53
C SER A 35 6.27 -9.58 -1.23
N TYR A 36 5.08 -9.07 -1.58
CA TYR A 36 4.67 -7.69 -1.31
C TYR A 36 4.11 -7.49 0.10
N VAL A 37 3.75 -8.57 0.81
CA VAL A 37 3.17 -8.50 2.17
C VAL A 37 4.01 -7.65 3.14
N PRO A 38 5.34 -7.84 3.26
CA PRO A 38 6.16 -7.00 4.14
C PRO A 38 6.14 -5.53 3.73
N THR A 39 6.23 -5.24 2.43
CA THR A 39 6.25 -3.87 1.89
C THR A 39 4.95 -3.13 2.16
N VAL A 40 3.80 -3.78 1.92
CA VAL A 40 2.48 -3.20 2.21
C VAL A 40 2.30 -3.01 3.72
N ALA A 41 2.84 -3.90 4.56
CA ALA A 41 2.74 -3.78 6.01
C ALA A 41 3.58 -2.62 6.57
N VAL A 42 4.75 -2.37 5.98
CA VAL A 42 5.55 -1.17 6.27
C VAL A 42 4.80 0.09 5.87
N MET A 43 4.20 0.12 4.67
CA MET A 43 3.37 1.24 4.23
C MET A 43 2.19 1.47 5.17
N LEU A 44 1.55 0.41 5.65
CA LEU A 44 0.43 0.48 6.61
C LEU A 44 0.88 1.06 7.96
N THR A 45 2.11 0.77 8.37
CA THR A 45 2.69 1.35 9.59
C THR A 45 2.92 2.84 9.46
N TYR A 46 3.37 3.32 8.29
CA TYR A 46 3.47 4.76 8.03
C TYR A 46 2.09 5.41 7.94
N TYR A 47 1.10 4.74 7.34
CA TYR A 47 -0.28 5.20 7.32
C TYR A 47 -0.83 5.42 8.74
N GLY A 48 -0.65 4.45 9.65
CA GLY A 48 -1.06 4.58 11.05
C GLY A 48 -0.42 5.80 11.72
N LYS A 49 0.89 5.99 11.56
CA LYS A 49 1.63 7.15 12.08
C LYS A 49 1.18 8.49 11.50
N ILE A 50 0.70 8.49 10.25
CA ILE A 50 0.18 9.71 9.62
C ILE A 50 -1.17 10.07 10.24
N LEU A 51 -2.05 9.09 10.43
CA LEU A 51 -3.37 9.33 11.02
C LEU A 51 -3.31 9.73 12.49
N ASP A 52 -2.40 9.16 13.27
CA ASP A 52 -2.25 9.46 14.70
C ASP A 52 -1.44 10.74 14.98
N GLY A 53 -0.91 11.39 13.92
CA GLY A 53 -0.13 12.63 14.04
C GLY A 53 1.30 12.45 14.54
N THR A 54 1.82 11.22 14.61
CA THR A 54 3.19 10.91 15.07
C THR A 54 4.19 10.72 13.93
N ALA A 55 3.76 10.89 12.68
CA ALA A 55 4.63 10.79 11.51
C ALA A 55 5.71 11.89 11.48
N THR A 56 6.93 11.48 11.12
CA THR A 56 8.03 12.39 10.82
C THR A 56 8.02 12.73 9.33
N ARG A 57 8.86 13.70 8.92
CA ARG A 57 9.08 14.00 7.51
C ARG A 57 9.58 12.79 6.71
N ASP A 58 10.39 11.94 7.34
CA ASP A 58 10.91 10.73 6.72
C ASP A 58 9.79 9.70 6.50
N HIS A 59 8.94 9.46 7.51
CA HIS A 59 7.76 8.59 7.35
C HIS A 59 6.86 9.03 6.19
N LEU A 60 6.61 10.35 6.06
CA LEU A 60 5.82 10.90 4.95
C LEU A 60 6.50 10.71 3.59
N THR A 61 7.83 10.78 3.55
CA THR A 61 8.61 10.63 2.31
C THR A 61 8.65 9.17 1.87
N GLU A 62 8.97 8.27 2.79
CA GLU A 62 8.92 6.81 2.55
C GLU A 62 7.52 6.35 2.14
N TYR A 63 6.46 6.85 2.80
CA TYR A 63 5.09 6.53 2.42
C TYR A 63 4.78 6.88 0.96
N ARG A 64 5.17 8.08 0.50
CA ARG A 64 4.97 8.49 -0.91
C ARG A 64 5.78 7.65 -1.90
N GLN A 65 7.00 7.28 -1.53
CA GLN A 65 7.85 6.41 -2.34
C GLN A 65 7.25 5.01 -2.46
N LEU A 66 6.83 4.42 -1.35
CA LEU A 66 6.15 3.12 -1.32
C LEU A 66 4.83 3.14 -2.09
N ALA A 67 4.02 4.19 -1.93
CA ALA A 67 2.78 4.34 -2.69
C ALA A 67 3.04 4.33 -4.21
N THR A 68 4.12 4.97 -4.65
CA THR A 68 4.53 4.97 -6.06
C THR A 68 5.05 3.60 -6.49
N ALA A 69 5.90 2.95 -5.68
CA ALA A 69 6.46 1.64 -5.98
C ALA A 69 5.39 0.53 -6.05
N LEU A 70 4.34 0.65 -5.24
CA LEU A 70 3.21 -0.27 -5.20
C LEU A 70 2.16 0.01 -6.28
N GLY A 71 2.32 1.08 -7.07
CA GLY A 71 1.36 1.45 -8.11
C GLY A 71 0.12 2.18 -7.60
N LEU A 72 0.07 2.54 -6.32
CA LEU A 72 -1.08 3.22 -5.70
C LEU A 72 -1.21 4.71 -6.08
N THR A 73 -0.28 5.21 -6.89
CA THR A 73 -0.30 6.56 -7.48
C THR A 73 -0.39 6.48 -9.00
N ALA A 74 -0.90 7.53 -9.66
CA ALA A 74 -0.94 7.59 -11.13
C ALA A 74 0.45 7.40 -11.77
N ASP A 75 1.48 8.02 -11.19
CA ASP A 75 2.87 7.84 -11.61
C ASP A 75 3.36 6.39 -11.42
N GLY A 76 2.97 5.77 -10.30
CA GLY A 76 3.27 4.37 -10.01
C GLY A 76 2.66 3.42 -11.03
N MET A 77 1.37 3.61 -11.35
CA MET A 77 0.68 2.83 -12.38
C MET A 77 1.40 2.94 -13.74
N LYS A 78 1.72 4.17 -14.16
CA LYS A 78 2.44 4.42 -15.42
C LYS A 78 3.81 3.72 -15.45
N ARG A 79 4.57 3.77 -14.34
CA ARG A 79 5.88 3.12 -14.21
C ARG A 79 5.81 1.60 -14.26
N LEU A 80 4.75 1.02 -13.69
CA LEU A 80 4.52 -0.43 -13.67
C LEU A 80 3.93 -0.95 -14.99
N GLY A 81 3.90 -0.13 -16.04
CA GLY A 81 3.40 -0.52 -17.35
C GLY A 81 1.88 -0.72 -17.40
N TRP A 82 1.14 -0.09 -16.49
CA TRP A 82 -0.31 0.00 -16.62
C TRP A 82 -0.63 1.05 -17.70
N THR A 83 -0.64 0.62 -18.95
CA THR A 83 -1.43 1.30 -19.98
C THR A 83 -2.89 1.01 -19.67
N PHE A 84 -3.68 2.06 -19.41
CA PHE A 84 -5.13 1.93 -19.48
C PHE A 84 -5.47 1.39 -20.87
N GLU A 85 -6.09 0.22 -20.96
CA GLU A 85 -6.79 -0.16 -22.20
C GLU A 85 -7.87 0.90 -22.42
N GLY A 86 -7.64 1.80 -23.38
CA GLY A 86 -8.52 2.95 -23.60
C GLY A 86 -7.99 4.04 -24.53
N ASP A 87 -6.77 3.94 -25.05
CA ASP A 87 -6.31 4.78 -26.17
C ASP A 87 -6.24 3.92 -27.44
N GLU A 88 -7.42 3.64 -28.01
CA GLU A 88 -7.58 3.28 -29.43
C GLU A 88 -8.51 4.30 -30.11
#